data_AF-A0A7K2FPC1-F1
#
_entry.id   AF-A0A7K2FPC1-F1
#
_cell.length_a   1.000
_cell.length_b   1.000
_cell.length_c   1.000
_cell.angle_alpha   90.00
_cell.angle_beta   90.00
_cell.angle_gamma   90.00
#
_symmetry.space_group_name_H-M   'P 1'
#
loop_
_entity.id
_entity.type
_entity.pdbx_description
1 polymer ?
#
loop_
_entity_poly.entity_id
_entity_poly.type
_entity_poly.pdbx_seq_one_letter_code
_entity_poly.pdbx_strand_id
1 'polypeptide(L)'
;MAAGGFSRLPNGTVVVALNLPHGTAGVRVLVHARNRARALTRLRNLGLRAVYLRGNTAPPTPDEITAVLHHPDGLVWRTAPLDGTSATGLWRPIRSLLRPAVPSGL
;
A
#
# COMPACT_ATOMS: atom_id res chain seq x y z
N MET A 1 -5.84 -20.80 -2.77
CA MET A 1 -6.85 -20.15 -1.89
C MET A 1 -6.29 -18.85 -1.26
N ALA A 2 -6.07 -17.79 -2.04
CA ALA A 2 -5.78 -16.46 -1.50
C ALA A 2 -6.83 -15.47 -2.01
N ALA A 3 -8.07 -15.60 -1.51
CA ALA A 3 -9.20 -14.75 -1.90
C ALA A 3 -9.18 -13.37 -1.19
N GLY A 4 -8.00 -12.81 -0.92
CA GLY A 4 -7.88 -11.49 -0.33
C GLY A 4 -6.48 -10.92 -0.57
N GLY A 5 -6.39 -9.61 -0.81
CA GLY A 5 -5.17 -8.88 -1.18
C GLY A 5 -4.11 -8.76 -0.08
N PHE A 6 -3.81 -9.84 0.63
CA PHE A 6 -2.78 -9.90 1.64
C PHE A 6 -2.06 -11.26 1.57
N SER A 7 -0.79 -11.28 1.92
CA SER A 7 0.01 -12.51 2.08
C SER A 7 0.50 -12.62 3.51
N ARG A 8 0.42 -13.83 4.07
CA ARG A 8 1.01 -14.14 5.37
C ARG A 8 2.46 -14.59 5.16
N LEU A 9 3.34 -14.03 5.97
CA LEU A 9 4.77 -14.34 5.97
C LEU A 9 5.09 -15.49 6.94
N PRO A 10 6.19 -16.24 6.72
CA PRO A 10 6.59 -17.36 7.58
C PRO A 10 6.91 -16.93 9.01
N ASN A 11 7.27 -15.66 9.23
CA ASN A 11 7.49 -15.08 10.56
C ASN A 11 6.18 -14.78 11.34
N GLY A 12 5.01 -15.14 10.80
CA GLY A 12 3.71 -14.90 11.44
C GLY A 12 3.14 -13.49 11.24
N THR A 13 3.83 -12.61 10.51
CA THR A 13 3.31 -11.29 10.10
C THR A 13 2.55 -11.36 8.78
N VAL A 14 1.89 -10.27 8.39
CA VAL A 14 1.16 -10.16 7.12
C VAL A 14 1.57 -8.90 6.36
N VAL A 15 1.57 -9.02 5.04
CA VAL A 15 1.67 -7.88 4.12
C VAL A 15 0.32 -7.72 3.46
N VAL A 16 -0.28 -6.54 3.59
CA VAL A 16 -1.57 -6.19 2.97
C VAL A 16 -1.31 -5.25 1.81
N ALA A 17 -1.83 -5.58 0.62
CA ALA A 17 -1.81 -4.78 -0.59
C ALA A 17 -3.19 -4.20 -0.88
N LEU A 18 -3.26 -2.89 -1.05
CA LEU A 18 -4.50 -2.17 -1.30
C LEU A 18 -4.31 -1.20 -2.45
N ASN A 19 -5.14 -1.32 -3.48
CA ASN A 19 -5.27 -0.30 -4.52
C ASN A 19 -6.31 0.73 -4.05
N LEU A 20 -5.89 1.98 -3.85
CA LEU A 20 -6.74 3.09 -3.48
C LEU A 20 -6.78 4.10 -4.63
N PRO A 21 -7.94 4.71 -4.93
CA PRO A 21 -7.96 5.88 -5.80
C PRO A 21 -7.36 7.09 -5.05
N HIS A 22 -6.47 7.83 -5.71
CA HIS A 22 -5.87 9.06 -5.18
C HIS A 22 -5.87 10.15 -6.28
N GLY A 23 -6.90 11.00 -6.26
CA GLY A 23 -7.11 12.00 -7.32
C GLY A 23 -7.47 11.33 -8.65
N THR A 24 -6.75 11.67 -9.72
CA THR A 24 -6.89 11.11 -11.07
C THR A 24 -6.08 9.82 -11.29
N ALA A 25 -5.30 9.36 -10.30
CA ALA A 25 -4.45 8.18 -10.40
C ALA A 25 -4.83 7.13 -9.34
N GLY A 26 -4.48 5.87 -9.60
CA GLY A 26 -4.48 4.82 -8.59
C GLY A 26 -3.20 4.86 -7.76
N VAL A 27 -3.28 4.51 -6.49
CA VAL A 27 -2.11 4.26 -5.65
C VAL A 27 -2.20 2.87 -5.05
N ARG A 28 -1.10 2.13 -5.13
CA ARG A 28 -0.96 0.82 -4.51
C ARG A 28 -0.19 0.97 -3.22
N VAL A 29 -0.87 0.71 -2.11
CA VAL A 29 -0.35 0.84 -0.75
C VAL A 29 -0.07 -0.55 -0.20
N LEU A 30 1.11 -0.73 0.38
CA LEU A 30 1.53 -1.95 1.04
C LEU A 30 1.83 -1.67 2.50
N VAL A 31 1.33 -2.55 3.36
CA VAL A 31 1.47 -2.44 4.81
C VAL A 31 1.94 -3.76 5.39
N HIS A 32 3.08 -3.74 6.08
CA HIS A 32 3.53 -4.81 6.95
C HIS A 32 3.00 -4.60 8.37
N ALA A 33 2.33 -5.62 8.88
CA ALA A 33 1.80 -5.61 10.22
C ALA A 33 1.72 -7.04 10.77
N ARG A 34 1.53 -7.14 12.10
CA ARG A 34 1.38 -8.44 12.76
C ARG A 34 0.09 -9.18 12.36
N ASN A 35 -0.96 -8.46 12.00
CA ASN A 35 -2.22 -9.02 11.50
C ASN A 35 -2.96 -8.02 10.60
N ARG A 36 -3.99 -8.48 9.87
CA ARG A 36 -4.76 -7.62 8.95
C ARG A 36 -5.41 -6.44 9.68
N ALA A 37 -5.97 -6.66 10.86
CA ALA A 37 -6.64 -5.61 11.63
C ALA A 37 -5.69 -4.45 11.97
N ARG A 38 -4.45 -4.74 12.37
CA ARG A 38 -3.39 -3.74 12.62
C ARG A 38 -3.02 -2.97 11.35
N ALA A 39 -2.92 -3.66 10.21
CA ALA A 39 -2.66 -3.00 8.93
C ALA A 39 -3.76 -2.01 8.57
N LEU A 40 -5.03 -2.44 8.66
CA LEU A 40 -6.20 -1.58 8.40
C LEU A 40 -6.26 -0.39 9.37
N THR A 41 -5.96 -0.63 10.65
CA THR A 41 -5.93 0.43 11.67
C THR A 41 -4.86 1.48 11.35
N ARG A 42 -3.65 1.05 10.95
CA ARG A 42 -2.58 1.98 10.54
C ARG A 42 -3.01 2.83 9.35
N LEU A 43 -3.63 2.23 8.34
CA LEU A 43 -4.13 2.99 7.18
C LEU A 43 -5.22 3.98 7.56
N ARG A 44 -6.14 3.58 8.44
CA ARG A 44 -7.19 4.47 8.96
C ARG A 44 -6.60 5.65 9.72
N ASN A 45 -5.57 5.42 10.53
CA ASN A 45 -4.85 6.48 11.26
C ASN A 45 -4.12 7.45 10.32
N LEU A 46 -3.76 7.01 9.11
CA LEU A 46 -3.16 7.86 8.07
C LEU A 46 -4.21 8.66 7.28
N GLY A 47 -5.49 8.57 7.62
CA GLY A 47 -6.59 9.26 6.93
C GLY A 47 -7.12 8.52 5.70
N LEU A 48 -6.59 7.33 5.37
CA LEU A 48 -7.03 6.52 4.22
C LEU A 48 -8.32 5.75 4.56
N ARG A 49 -9.45 6.47 4.64
CA ARG A 49 -10.77 5.90 4.98
C ARG A 49 -11.37 5.04 3.85
N ALA A 50 -10.89 5.17 2.61
CA ALA A 50 -11.35 4.44 1.42
C ALA A 50 -10.99 2.93 1.42
N VAL A 51 -10.25 2.47 2.44
CA VAL A 51 -9.75 1.09 2.57
C VAL A 51 -10.86 0.04 2.67
N TYR A 52 -12.10 0.43 2.99
CA TYR A 52 -13.18 -0.51 3.25
C TYR A 52 -13.81 -1.18 2.02
N LEU A 53 -13.59 -0.71 0.78
CA LEU A 53 -14.52 -1.09 -0.29
C LEU A 53 -13.99 -1.90 -1.46
N ARG A 54 -12.85 -1.62 -2.11
CA ARG A 54 -12.55 -2.31 -3.39
C ARG A 54 -11.08 -2.56 -3.73
N GLY A 55 -10.15 -2.21 -2.85
CA GLY A 55 -8.71 -2.25 -3.15
C GLY A 55 -7.99 -3.57 -2.85
N ASN A 56 -8.59 -4.45 -2.03
CA ASN A 56 -7.95 -5.66 -1.50
C ASN A 56 -8.20 -6.89 -2.41
N THR A 57 -8.25 -6.69 -3.71
CA THR A 57 -8.60 -7.73 -4.69
C THR A 57 -7.38 -8.44 -5.26
N ALA A 58 -6.21 -7.80 -5.23
CA ALA A 58 -4.97 -8.36 -5.75
C ALA A 58 -3.98 -8.70 -4.62
N PRO A 59 -3.47 -9.93 -4.53
CA PRO A 59 -2.43 -10.29 -3.55
C PRO A 59 -1.16 -9.46 -3.77
N PRO A 60 -0.34 -9.24 -2.72
CA PRO A 60 0.97 -8.64 -2.86
C PRO A 60 1.91 -9.57 -3.64
N THR A 61 2.71 -9.03 -4.57
CA THR A 61 3.75 -9.78 -5.28
C THR A 61 5.00 -9.99 -4.39
N PRO A 62 5.91 -10.92 -4.73
CA PRO A 62 7.15 -11.13 -3.96
C PRO A 62 8.03 -9.87 -3.87
N ASP A 63 8.13 -9.09 -4.94
CA ASP A 63 8.87 -7.81 -4.96
C ASP A 63 8.23 -6.79 -4.01
N GLU A 64 6.90 -6.74 -3.98
CA GLU A 64 6.12 -5.88 -3.09
C GLU A 64 6.38 -6.20 -1.62
N ILE A 65 6.38 -7.47 -1.29
CA ILE A 65 6.70 -7.97 0.04
C ILE A 65 8.12 -7.54 0.43
N THR A 66 9.08 -7.74 -0.48
CA THR A 66 10.49 -7.40 -0.24
C THR A 66 10.67 -5.90 0.00
N ALA A 67 10.05 -5.05 -0.81
CA ALA A 67 10.13 -3.60 -0.68
C ALA A 67 9.59 -3.09 0.67
N VAL A 68 8.47 -3.66 1.13
CA VAL A 68 7.87 -3.30 2.41
C VAL A 68 8.77 -3.70 3.59
N LEU A 69 9.40 -4.87 3.52
CA LEU A 69 10.22 -5.42 4.61
C LEU A 69 11.53 -4.66 4.80
N HIS A 70 12.06 -4.08 3.73
CA HIS A 70 13.26 -3.24 3.77
C HIS A 70 12.96 -1.80 4.23
N HIS A 71 11.69 -1.43 4.38
CA HIS A 71 11.31 -0.08 4.82
C HIS A 71 11.20 0.00 6.35
N PRO A 72 11.82 1.01 6.99
CA PRO A 72 11.84 1.13 8.46
C PRO A 72 10.44 1.31 9.08
N ASP A 73 9.52 1.94 8.35
CA ASP A 73 8.15 2.19 8.81
C ASP A 73 7.22 0.97 8.59
N GLY A 74 7.69 -0.04 7.85
CA GLY A 74 6.88 -1.18 7.40
C GLY A 74 5.70 -0.76 6.50
N LEU A 75 5.80 0.39 5.85
CA LEU A 75 4.71 0.98 5.08
C LEU A 75 5.22 1.78 3.88
N VAL A 76 4.80 1.35 2.69
CA VAL A 76 5.20 1.95 1.41
C VAL A 76 3.99 2.11 0.50
N TRP A 77 4.13 3.00 -0.47
CA TRP A 77 3.14 3.18 -1.52
C TRP A 77 3.84 3.43 -2.85
N ARG A 78 3.13 3.16 -3.94
CA ARG A 78 3.52 3.56 -5.29
C ARG A 78 2.30 4.02 -6.07
N THR A 79 2.52 4.90 -7.04
CA THR A 79 1.50 5.25 -8.04
C THR A 79 1.30 4.06 -8.97
N ALA A 80 0.06 3.59 -9.08
CA ALA A 80 -0.33 2.51 -9.98
C ALA A 80 -1.29 3.07 -11.03
N PRO A 81 -1.07 2.79 -12.33
CA PRO A 81 -2.07 3.05 -13.34
C PRO A 81 -3.41 2.41 -12.94
N LEU A 82 -4.52 3.13 -13.15
CA LEU A 82 -5.87 2.65 -12.83
C LEU A 82 -6.20 1.33 -13.55
N ASP A 83 -5.54 1.06 -14.67
CA ASP A 83 -5.72 -0.13 -15.51
C ASP A 83 -5.02 -1.40 -14.99
N GLY A 84 -4.45 -1.37 -13.79
CA GLY A 84 -3.81 -2.55 -13.19
C GLY A 84 -2.50 -2.97 -13.88
N THR A 85 -2.01 -2.17 -14.82
CA THR A 85 -0.70 -2.35 -15.46
C THR A 85 0.42 -2.19 -14.42
N SER A 86 1.49 -2.99 -14.56
CA SER A 86 2.66 -2.99 -13.68
C SER A 86 3.09 -1.56 -13.32
N ALA A 87 2.85 -1.20 -12.06
CA ALA A 87 3.14 0.13 -11.56
C ALA A 87 4.63 0.44 -11.69
N THR A 88 4.94 1.38 -12.59
CA THR A 88 6.29 1.76 -13.01
C THR A 88 6.95 2.78 -12.08
N GLY A 89 6.26 3.20 -11.00
CA GLY A 89 6.77 4.17 -10.04
C GLY A 89 7.69 3.56 -8.98
N LEU A 90 8.74 4.31 -8.60
CA LEU A 90 9.61 4.00 -7.46
C LEU A 90 8.78 3.84 -6.17
N TRP A 91 9.15 2.88 -5.32
CA TRP A 91 8.54 2.71 -3.99
C TRP A 91 8.82 3.92 -3.12
N ARG A 92 7.77 4.57 -2.62
CA ARG A 92 7.87 5.76 -1.76
C ARG A 92 7.41 5.44 -0.34
N PRO A 93 8.07 6.01 0.69
CA PRO A 93 7.58 5.87 2.06
C PRO A 93 6.28 6.65 2.22
N ILE A 94 5.35 6.18 3.08
CA ILE A 94 4.03 6.83 3.24
C ILE A 94 4.12 8.27 3.76
N ARG A 95 5.20 8.62 4.46
CA ARG A 95 5.50 10.02 4.83
C ARG A 95 5.60 10.94 3.61
N SER A 96 5.99 10.42 2.45
CA SER A 96 6.00 11.18 1.18
C SER A 96 4.61 11.40 0.60
N LEU A 97 3.61 10.64 1.03
CA LEU A 97 2.20 10.82 0.69
C LEU A 97 1.55 11.85 1.62
N LEU A 98 1.93 11.83 2.91
CA LEU A 98 1.46 12.79 3.92
C LEU A 98 2.13 14.16 3.83
N ARG A 99 3.31 14.26 3.20
CA ARG A 99 3.87 15.55 2.84
C ARG A 99 2.98 16.09 1.70
N PRO A 100 2.27 17.22 1.89
CA PRO A 100 1.62 17.86 0.76
C PRO A 100 2.70 18.02 -0.30
N ALA A 101 2.44 17.55 -1.51
CA ALA A 101 3.22 17.99 -2.66
C ALA A 101 3.15 19.51 -2.61
N VAL A 102 4.22 20.15 -2.15
CA VAL A 102 4.40 21.58 -2.37
C VAL A 102 4.27 21.70 -3.88
N PRO A 103 3.23 22.39 -4.39
CA PRO A 103 3.18 22.66 -5.81
C PRO A 103 4.46 23.43 -6.09
N SER A 104 5.37 22.82 -6.84
CA SER A 104 6.50 23.53 -7.43
C SER A 104 5.89 24.48 -8.46
N GLY A 105 5.40 25.61 -7.98
CA GLY A 105 5.09 26.77 -8.78
C GLY A 105 6.41 27.45 -9.11
N LEU A 106 6.82 27.33 -10.37
CA LEU A 106 7.62 28.31 -11.09
C LEU A 106 6.95 28.52 -12.44
#